data_AF-A0AAE9JJJ1-F1
#
_entry.id   AF-A0AAE9JJJ1-F1
#
_cell.length_a   1.000
_cell.length_b   1.000
_cell.length_c   1.000
_cell.angle_alpha   90.00
_cell.angle_beta   90.00
_cell.angle_gamma   90.00
#
_symmetry.space_group_name_H-M   'P 1'
#
loop_
_entity.id
_entity.type
_entity.pdbx_description
1 polymer ?
#
loop_
_entity_poly.entity_id
_entity_poly.type
_entity_poly.pdbx_seq_one_letter_code
_entity_poly.pdbx_strand_id
1 'polypeptide(L)'
;MISCGIRKSMSQLATNTMCLLHDEERFLRENHNLNETWATQQSCQDNQEFRKPSEDLLNNPETIRFAFIRDPIERFVSLYLDKCVKEQSCWACKSDMRCVVQEIYKGLKNLQNHKDRNLIPTYMELHAAPLSWNCNFDKDLSKWTLLMMGADAEERKSSILQLGNIMKRQGVSENVVQMVQEQSLAGETAHSTHKSTRRLEAERQVREDPVVRDYLHKIYFFDYLVFLFNRERLDAKYQTDFWKVPEQS
;
A
#
# COMPACT_ATOMS: atom_id res chain seq x y z
N MET A 1 -7.55 -14.79 -10.20
CA MET A 1 -6.89 -14.19 -9.01
C MET A 1 -7.44 -12.79 -8.73
N ILE A 2 -7.34 -12.30 -7.51
CA ILE A 2 -7.74 -10.94 -7.10
C ILE A 2 -6.52 -10.22 -6.52
N SER A 3 -6.36 -8.94 -6.87
CA SER A 3 -5.41 -8.04 -6.24
C SER A 3 -6.12 -6.91 -5.50
N CYS A 4 -5.58 -6.49 -4.35
CA CYS A 4 -6.02 -5.26 -3.69
C CYS A 4 -5.03 -4.11 -3.94
N GLY A 5 -5.50 -3.07 -4.61
CA GLY A 5 -4.74 -1.86 -4.85
C GLY A 5 -4.70 -0.94 -3.62
N ILE A 6 -3.74 -1.14 -2.72
CA ILE A 6 -3.55 -0.26 -1.57
C ILE A 6 -2.69 0.94 -1.96
N ARG A 7 -3.26 2.15 -1.85
CA ARG A 7 -2.56 3.40 -2.18
C ARG A 7 -1.26 3.49 -1.40
N LYS A 8 -0.19 3.91 -2.09
CA LYS A 8 1.18 4.04 -1.55
C LYS A 8 1.87 2.73 -1.16
N SER A 9 1.26 1.59 -1.49
CA SER A 9 1.83 0.25 -1.39
C SER A 9 1.82 -0.45 -2.76
N MET A 10 2.57 0.09 -3.73
CA MET A 10 2.67 -0.46 -5.09
C MET A 10 1.32 -0.68 -5.81
N SER A 11 0.30 0.14 -5.52
CA SER A 11 -1.02 0.03 -6.16
C SER A 11 -0.96 0.12 -7.69
N GLN A 12 -0.05 0.92 -8.25
CA GLN A 12 0.09 1.04 -9.70
C GLN A 12 0.61 -0.26 -10.32
N LEU A 13 1.67 -0.84 -9.73
CA LEU A 13 2.20 -2.12 -10.18
C LEU A 13 1.15 -3.23 -10.08
N ALA A 14 0.38 -3.25 -8.98
CA ALA A 14 -0.71 -4.19 -8.79
C ALA A 14 -1.76 -4.07 -9.92
N THR A 15 -2.22 -2.85 -10.21
CA THR A 15 -3.18 -2.59 -11.30
C THR A 15 -2.63 -2.98 -12.65
N ASN A 16 -1.41 -2.53 -13.01
CA ASN A 16 -0.80 -2.81 -14.30
C ASN A 16 -0.58 -4.32 -14.50
N THR A 17 -0.18 -5.03 -13.45
CA THR A 17 -0.03 -6.50 -13.48
C THR A 17 -1.39 -7.17 -13.72
N MET A 18 -2.44 -6.74 -13.01
CA MET A 18 -3.78 -7.32 -13.22
C MET A 18 -4.33 -7.00 -14.63
N CYS A 19 -4.04 -5.83 -15.17
CA CYS A 19 -4.42 -5.45 -16.54
C CYS A 19 -3.73 -6.31 -17.59
N LEU A 20 -2.41 -6.53 -17.44
CA LEU A 20 -1.65 -7.46 -18.27
C LEU A 20 -2.26 -8.87 -18.23
N LEU A 21 -2.65 -9.35 -17.05
CA LEU A 21 -3.24 -10.68 -16.88
C LEU A 21 -4.68 -10.79 -17.38
N HIS A 22 -5.38 -9.66 -17.51
CA HIS A 22 -6.74 -9.63 -18.05
C HIS A 22 -6.73 -9.75 -19.58
N ASP A 23 -5.79 -9.11 -20.26
CA ASP A 23 -5.65 -9.17 -21.73
C ASP A 23 -4.18 -8.93 -22.14
N GLU A 24 -3.40 -10.02 -22.14
CA GLU A 24 -1.96 -10.00 -22.44
C GLU A 24 -1.69 -9.48 -23.85
N GLU A 25 -2.43 -9.98 -24.85
CA GLU A 25 -2.22 -9.59 -26.25
C GLU A 25 -2.43 -8.10 -26.45
N ARG A 26 -3.49 -7.55 -25.86
CA ARG A 26 -3.78 -6.12 -25.97
C ARG A 26 -2.75 -5.29 -25.23
N PHE A 27 -2.38 -5.68 -24.00
CA PHE A 27 -1.38 -4.97 -23.20
C PHE A 27 -0.05 -4.86 -23.96
N LEU A 28 0.41 -5.95 -24.59
CA LEU A 28 1.64 -5.97 -25.37
C LEU A 28 1.51 -5.19 -26.69
N ARG A 29 0.37 -5.31 -27.39
CA ARG A 29 0.11 -4.61 -28.67
C ARG A 29 0.02 -3.10 -28.52
N GLU A 30 -0.53 -2.63 -27.40
CA GLU A 30 -0.59 -1.20 -27.05
C GLU A 30 0.75 -0.68 -26.46
N ASN A 31 1.78 -1.54 -26.39
CA ASN A 31 3.11 -1.23 -25.87
C ASN A 31 3.09 -0.67 -24.43
N HIS A 32 2.14 -1.15 -23.62
CA HIS A 32 2.04 -0.78 -22.22
C HIS A 32 3.21 -1.38 -21.41
N ASN A 33 3.58 -0.70 -20.32
CA ASN A 33 4.59 -1.20 -19.39
C ASN A 33 4.10 -1.15 -17.94
N LEU A 34 4.68 -1.97 -17.08
CA LEU A 34 4.26 -2.07 -15.68
C LEU A 34 4.59 -0.83 -14.84
N ASN A 35 5.45 0.06 -15.36
CA ASN A 35 5.88 1.29 -14.69
C ASN A 35 5.05 2.51 -15.13
N GLU A 36 4.08 2.33 -16.02
CA GLU A 36 3.19 3.39 -16.44
C GLU A 36 2.40 3.94 -15.26
N THR A 37 2.27 5.26 -15.25
CA THR A 37 1.47 5.97 -14.25
C THR A 37 -0.01 5.94 -14.62
N TRP A 38 -0.86 6.25 -13.66
CA TRP A 38 -2.31 6.46 -13.81
C TRP A 38 -2.71 7.56 -14.82
N ALA A 39 -1.76 8.32 -15.35
CA ALA A 39 -2.01 9.24 -16.47
C ALA A 39 -2.17 8.51 -17.82
N THR A 40 -1.68 7.26 -17.92
CA THR A 40 -1.90 6.41 -19.09
C THR A 40 -3.20 5.63 -18.89
N GLN A 41 -4.23 5.96 -19.67
CA GLN A 41 -5.52 5.30 -19.59
C GLN A 41 -5.44 3.92 -20.26
N GLN A 42 -5.40 2.87 -19.45
CA GLN A 42 -5.45 1.49 -19.95
C GLN A 42 -6.91 1.04 -20.04
N SER A 43 -7.28 0.40 -21.15
CA SER A 43 -8.66 -0.03 -21.43
C SER A 43 -9.26 -0.96 -20.37
N CYS A 44 -8.45 -1.83 -19.76
CA CYS A 44 -8.84 -2.70 -18.63
C CYS A 44 -9.39 -1.90 -17.43
N GLN A 45 -8.86 -0.69 -17.19
CA GLN A 45 -9.24 0.07 -16.02
C GLN A 45 -10.67 0.56 -16.13
N ASP A 46 -11.23 0.77 -17.31
CA ASP A 46 -12.61 1.23 -17.48
C ASP A 46 -13.65 0.09 -17.40
N ASN A 47 -13.19 -1.17 -17.38
CA ASN A 47 -14.06 -2.32 -17.21
C ASN A 47 -14.53 -2.44 -15.74
N GLN A 48 -15.84 -2.42 -15.52
CA GLN A 48 -16.44 -2.58 -14.19
C GLN A 48 -16.15 -3.95 -13.58
N GLU A 49 -16.13 -5.02 -14.38
CA GLU A 49 -15.83 -6.39 -13.93
C GLU A 49 -14.38 -6.52 -13.45
N PHE A 50 -13.47 -5.74 -14.03
CA PHE A 50 -12.09 -5.65 -13.57
C PHE A 50 -11.98 -4.94 -12.22
N ARG A 51 -12.77 -3.87 -12.01
CA ARG A 51 -12.77 -3.10 -10.75
C ARG A 51 -13.51 -3.80 -9.61
N LYS A 52 -14.50 -4.63 -9.92
CA LYS A 52 -15.37 -5.29 -8.94
C LYS A 52 -15.37 -6.79 -9.18
N PRO A 53 -14.66 -7.57 -8.35
CA PRO A 53 -14.72 -9.03 -8.38
C PRO A 53 -16.16 -9.55 -8.33
N SER A 54 -16.47 -10.56 -9.13
CA SER A 54 -17.77 -11.25 -9.07
C SER A 54 -17.94 -12.01 -7.74
N GLU A 55 -19.19 -12.28 -7.35
CA GLU A 55 -19.47 -13.09 -6.16
C GLU A 55 -18.85 -14.49 -6.26
N ASP A 56 -18.84 -15.10 -7.45
CA ASP A 56 -18.19 -16.39 -7.68
C ASP A 56 -16.70 -16.34 -7.36
N LEU A 57 -16.00 -15.29 -7.78
CA LEU A 57 -14.57 -15.11 -7.49
C LEU A 57 -14.34 -14.82 -6.01
N LEU A 58 -15.24 -14.10 -5.35
CA LEU A 58 -15.18 -13.81 -3.91
C LEU A 58 -15.51 -15.03 -3.04
N ASN A 59 -16.32 -15.97 -3.53
CA ASN A 59 -16.73 -17.15 -2.78
C ASN A 59 -15.90 -18.39 -3.11
N ASN A 60 -15.17 -18.39 -4.23
CA ASN A 60 -14.30 -19.51 -4.60
C ASN A 60 -13.07 -19.59 -3.66
N PRO A 61 -12.91 -20.69 -2.91
CA PRO A 61 -11.79 -20.87 -1.97
C PRO A 61 -10.43 -21.03 -2.66
N GLU A 62 -10.39 -21.40 -3.93
CA GLU A 62 -9.17 -21.52 -4.74
C GLU A 62 -8.71 -20.18 -5.31
N THR A 63 -9.53 -19.13 -5.19
CA THR A 63 -9.15 -17.80 -5.67
C THR A 63 -8.01 -17.25 -4.85
N ILE A 64 -6.84 -17.15 -5.48
CA ILE A 64 -5.70 -16.47 -4.88
C ILE A 64 -6.00 -14.97 -4.78
N ARG A 65 -5.79 -14.44 -3.57
CA ARG A 65 -5.88 -13.01 -3.25
C ARG A 65 -4.52 -12.54 -2.80
N PHE A 66 -4.05 -11.43 -3.33
CA PHE A 66 -2.79 -10.85 -2.89
C PHE A 66 -2.89 -9.34 -2.73
N ALA A 67 -2.10 -8.81 -1.81
CA ALA A 67 -1.99 -7.38 -1.60
C ALA A 67 -0.53 -7.04 -1.31
N PHE A 68 -0.04 -5.99 -1.97
CA PHE A 68 1.21 -5.39 -1.56
C PHE A 68 0.98 -4.55 -0.31
N ILE A 69 1.74 -4.85 0.74
CA ILE A 69 1.75 -4.07 1.98
C ILE A 69 3.11 -3.40 2.14
N ARG A 70 3.17 -2.31 2.89
CA ARG A 70 4.39 -1.52 3.08
C ARG A 70 4.42 -1.03 4.51
N ASP A 71 5.61 -0.95 5.10
CA ASP A 71 5.78 -0.36 6.42
C ASP A 71 4.97 0.94 6.56
N PRO A 72 4.16 1.12 7.62
CA PRO A 72 3.24 2.24 7.71
C PRO A 72 3.93 3.62 7.71
N ILE A 73 5.12 3.75 8.30
CA ILE A 73 5.90 5.00 8.27
C ILE A 73 6.42 5.26 6.85
N GLU A 74 6.96 4.24 6.20
CA GLU A 74 7.46 4.36 4.82
C GLU A 74 6.35 4.74 3.83
N ARG A 75 5.15 4.18 4.04
CA ARG A 75 3.94 4.50 3.30
C ARG A 75 3.51 5.95 3.54
N PHE A 76 3.53 6.43 4.78
CA PHE A 76 3.26 7.83 5.11
C PHE A 76 4.25 8.79 4.45
N VAL A 77 5.55 8.50 4.51
CA VAL A 77 6.57 9.33 3.84
C VAL A 77 6.31 9.40 2.33
N SER A 78 5.93 8.28 1.70
CA SER A 78 5.55 8.26 0.28
C SER A 78 4.29 9.07 -0.01
N LEU A 79 3.30 9.07 0.88
CA LEU A 79 2.12 9.95 0.79
C LEU A 79 2.54 11.42 0.86
N TYR A 80 3.29 11.79 1.90
CA TYR A 80 3.68 13.17 2.16
C TYR A 80 4.49 13.77 1.01
N LEU A 81 5.49 13.04 0.52
CA LEU A 81 6.34 13.52 -0.58
C LEU A 81 5.56 13.68 -1.89
N ASP A 82 4.66 12.75 -2.20
CA ASP A 82 3.89 12.83 -3.44
C ASP A 82 2.78 13.88 -3.36
N LYS A 83 1.94 13.82 -2.32
CA LYS A 83 0.74 14.64 -2.23
C LYS A 83 1.01 16.03 -1.69
N CYS A 84 1.84 16.15 -0.64
CA CYS A 84 2.09 17.42 0.02
C CYS A 84 3.24 18.20 -0.62
N VAL A 85 4.32 17.51 -1.00
CA VAL A 85 5.51 18.19 -1.53
C VAL A 85 5.49 18.35 -3.05
N LYS A 86 5.16 17.29 -3.79
CA LYS A 86 5.16 17.31 -5.26
C LYS A 86 3.88 17.92 -5.83
N GLU A 87 2.71 17.43 -5.41
CA GLU A 87 1.41 17.91 -5.93
C GLU A 87 0.89 19.15 -5.20
N GLN A 88 1.45 19.50 -4.04
CA GLN A 88 1.00 20.61 -3.19
C GLN A 88 -0.50 20.52 -2.82
N SER A 89 -1.04 19.30 -2.81
CA SER A 89 -2.44 18.98 -2.54
C SER A 89 -2.55 18.27 -1.18
N CYS A 90 -2.37 19.04 -0.11
CA CYS A 90 -2.25 18.49 1.24
C CYS A 90 -2.85 19.41 2.30
N TRP A 91 -4.17 19.48 2.27
CA TRP A 91 -4.96 20.41 3.10
C TRP A 91 -4.40 21.84 3.00
N ALA A 92 -4.73 22.70 3.96
CA ALA A 92 -4.11 24.03 4.09
C ALA A 92 -2.72 23.98 4.76
N CYS A 93 -2.09 22.79 4.86
CA CYS A 93 -0.85 22.57 5.58
C CYS A 93 0.42 22.93 4.80
N LYS A 94 0.32 23.13 3.48
CA LYS A 94 1.49 23.23 2.58
C LYS A 94 2.40 22.01 2.78
N SER A 95 3.60 22.22 3.33
CA SER A 95 4.59 21.18 3.66
C SER A 95 4.89 21.11 5.17
N ASP A 96 4.00 21.58 6.04
CA ASP A 96 4.16 21.40 7.49
C ASP A 96 3.68 20.01 7.92
N MET A 97 4.62 19.10 8.19
CA MET A 97 4.32 17.72 8.55
C MET A 97 3.49 17.58 9.83
N ARG A 98 3.61 18.49 10.81
CA ARG A 98 2.80 18.46 12.03
C ARG A 98 1.33 18.71 11.70
N CYS A 99 1.06 19.73 10.89
CA CYS A 99 -0.29 20.01 10.40
C CYS A 99 -0.84 18.80 9.61
N VAL A 100 -0.03 18.19 8.74
CA VAL A 100 -0.46 17.03 7.93
C VAL A 100 -0.90 15.85 8.80
N VAL A 101 -0.10 15.42 9.78
CA VAL A 101 -0.47 14.28 10.62
C VAL A 101 -1.70 14.57 11.50
N GLN A 102 -1.89 15.83 11.90
CA GLN A 102 -3.06 16.28 12.65
C GLN A 102 -4.33 16.21 11.82
N GLU A 103 -4.30 16.68 10.56
CA GLU A 103 -5.45 16.61 9.65
C GLU A 103 -5.78 15.16 9.25
N ILE A 104 -4.76 14.32 9.02
CA ILE A 104 -4.97 12.87 8.80
C ILE A 104 -5.70 12.26 9.99
N TYR A 105 -5.19 12.45 11.21
CA TYR A 105 -5.79 11.87 12.40
C TYR A 105 -7.22 12.36 12.62
N LYS A 106 -7.45 13.66 12.44
CA LYS A 106 -8.78 14.27 12.56
C LYS A 106 -9.77 13.66 11.55
N GLY A 107 -9.40 13.57 10.28
CA GLY A 107 -10.24 12.99 9.23
C GLY A 107 -10.56 11.52 9.47
N LEU A 108 -9.54 10.71 9.79
CA LEU A 108 -9.72 9.30 10.09
C LEU A 108 -10.55 9.07 11.36
N LYS A 109 -10.36 9.90 12.39
CA LYS A 109 -11.16 9.80 13.62
C LYS A 109 -12.62 10.19 13.36
N ASN A 110 -12.85 11.14 12.46
CA ASN A 110 -14.18 11.50 11.99
C ASN A 110 -14.85 10.29 11.33
N LEU A 111 -14.16 9.63 10.39
CA LEU A 111 -14.63 8.42 9.72
C LEU A 111 -14.94 7.28 10.71
N GLN A 112 -14.06 7.05 11.70
CA GLN A 112 -14.26 6.00 12.69
C GLN A 112 -15.47 6.25 13.61
N ASN A 113 -15.70 7.50 14.02
CA ASN A 113 -16.71 7.83 15.02
C ASN A 113 -18.12 8.02 14.44
N HIS A 114 -18.25 8.22 13.13
CA HIS A 114 -19.53 8.47 12.51
C HIS A 114 -20.33 7.18 12.31
N LYS A 115 -21.52 7.13 12.94
CA LYS A 115 -22.53 6.06 12.73
C LYS A 115 -23.24 6.17 11.39
N ASP A 116 -23.11 7.31 10.71
CA ASP A 116 -23.78 7.58 9.45
C ASP A 116 -23.01 6.91 8.30
N ARG A 117 -23.66 5.95 7.63
CA ARG A 117 -23.06 5.13 6.56
C ARG A 117 -22.73 5.94 5.29
N ASN A 118 -23.09 7.23 5.26
CA ASN A 118 -22.98 8.09 4.09
C ASN A 118 -21.74 8.99 4.08
N LEU A 119 -20.88 8.94 5.10
CA LEU A 119 -19.63 9.71 5.10
C LEU A 119 -18.65 9.11 4.08
N ILE A 120 -18.46 9.81 2.96
CA ILE A 120 -17.53 9.41 1.91
C ILE A 120 -16.12 9.90 2.28
N PRO A 121 -15.12 9.00 2.38
CA PRO A 121 -13.75 9.42 2.65
C PRO A 121 -13.22 10.29 1.51
N THR A 122 -12.57 11.38 1.88
CA THR A 122 -11.90 12.30 0.96
C THR A 122 -10.73 11.61 0.26
N TYR A 123 -10.27 12.22 -0.85
CA TYR A 123 -9.10 11.74 -1.59
C TYR A 123 -7.88 11.52 -0.68
N MET A 124 -7.64 12.43 0.25
CA MET A 124 -6.48 12.34 1.14
C MET A 124 -6.67 11.31 2.26
N GLU A 125 -7.87 11.17 2.82
CA GLU A 125 -8.17 10.11 3.80
C GLU A 125 -7.99 8.73 3.18
N LEU A 126 -8.41 8.53 1.93
CA LEU A 126 -8.18 7.28 1.19
C LEU A 126 -6.69 6.94 1.02
N HIS A 127 -5.83 7.96 0.84
CA HIS A 127 -4.39 7.77 0.76
C HIS A 127 -3.77 7.48 2.13
N ALA A 128 -4.29 8.10 3.20
CA ALA A 128 -3.73 8.05 4.55
C ALA A 128 -4.32 6.94 5.43
N ALA A 129 -5.45 6.34 5.05
CA ALA A 129 -6.10 5.32 5.87
C ALA A 129 -5.14 4.17 6.20
N PRO A 130 -5.19 3.60 7.43
CA PRO A 130 -4.39 2.44 7.82
C PRO A 130 -4.56 1.28 6.86
N LEU A 131 -3.51 0.47 6.68
CA LEU A 131 -3.55 -0.73 5.84
C LEU A 131 -4.70 -1.65 6.24
N SER A 132 -4.90 -1.86 7.54
CA SER A 132 -5.95 -2.72 8.10
C SER A 132 -7.37 -2.29 7.74
N TRP A 133 -7.59 -1.05 7.29
CA TRP A 133 -8.89 -0.55 6.82
C TRP A 133 -9.17 -0.87 5.34
N ASN A 134 -8.22 -1.48 4.64
CA ASN A 134 -8.34 -1.80 3.22
C ASN A 134 -8.70 -3.28 3.02
N CYS A 135 -9.17 -3.61 1.82
CA CYS A 135 -9.31 -5.00 1.32
C CYS A 135 -10.18 -5.94 2.16
N ASN A 136 -11.01 -5.41 3.08
CA ASN A 136 -11.73 -6.17 4.10
C ASN A 136 -10.81 -7.08 4.93
N PHE A 137 -9.61 -6.61 5.25
CA PHE A 137 -8.68 -7.38 6.09
C PHE A 137 -9.25 -7.69 7.48
N ASP A 138 -10.14 -6.86 8.01
CA ASP A 138 -10.87 -7.11 9.25
C ASP A 138 -11.68 -8.43 9.24
N LYS A 139 -12.10 -8.89 8.05
CA LYS A 139 -12.91 -10.12 7.88
C LYS A 139 -12.08 -11.32 7.44
N ASP A 140 -11.20 -11.09 6.48
CA ASP A 140 -10.66 -12.15 5.63
C ASP A 140 -9.13 -12.14 5.53
N LEU A 141 -8.41 -11.51 6.45
CA LEU A 141 -6.94 -11.35 6.38
C LEU A 141 -6.19 -12.65 6.04
N SER A 142 -6.58 -13.78 6.64
CA SER A 142 -5.93 -15.08 6.43
C SER A 142 -6.06 -15.62 5.00
N LYS A 143 -7.00 -15.09 4.20
CA LYS A 143 -7.17 -15.45 2.78
C LYS A 143 -6.23 -14.67 1.86
N TRP A 144 -5.52 -13.66 2.37
CA TRP A 144 -4.64 -12.80 1.58
C TRP A 144 -3.19 -13.25 1.67
N THR A 145 -2.54 -13.38 0.51
CA THR A 145 -1.09 -13.42 0.42
C THR A 145 -0.55 -12.00 0.47
N LEU A 146 0.16 -11.68 1.54
CA LEU A 146 0.70 -10.34 1.76
C LEU A 146 2.13 -10.26 1.20
N LEU A 147 2.34 -9.35 0.25
CA LEU A 147 3.63 -9.13 -0.39
C LEU A 147 4.26 -7.87 0.24
N MET A 148 5.26 -8.04 1.10
CA MET A 148 5.89 -6.94 1.82
C MET A 148 6.85 -6.14 0.92
N MET A 149 6.49 -4.90 0.65
CA MET A 149 7.30 -3.97 -0.12
C MET A 149 8.11 -3.09 0.82
N GLY A 150 9.39 -3.42 0.92
CA GLY A 150 10.37 -2.69 1.70
C GLY A 150 10.93 -1.44 1.03
N ALA A 151 11.51 -0.59 1.86
CA ALA A 151 12.62 0.28 1.48
C ALA A 151 13.85 -0.53 1.05
N ASP A 152 14.01 -1.73 1.61
CA ASP A 152 15.07 -2.65 1.29
C ASP A 152 14.87 -3.33 -0.08
N ALA A 153 15.97 -3.45 -0.83
CA ALA A 153 15.96 -4.06 -2.14
C ALA A 153 15.71 -5.57 -2.07
N GLU A 154 16.15 -6.24 -1.01
CA GLU A 154 15.92 -7.69 -0.85
C GLU A 154 14.46 -8.00 -0.45
N GLU A 155 13.86 -7.24 0.46
CA GLU A 155 12.42 -7.34 0.77
C GLU A 155 11.57 -7.19 -0.50
N ARG A 156 11.90 -6.20 -1.33
CA ARG A 156 11.25 -5.98 -2.62
C ARG A 156 11.44 -7.16 -3.57
N LYS A 157 12.67 -7.60 -3.77
CA LYS A 157 13.00 -8.72 -4.65
C LYS A 157 12.26 -9.98 -4.22
N SER A 158 12.23 -10.27 -2.92
CA SER A 158 11.47 -11.38 -2.34
C SER A 158 9.98 -11.30 -2.69
N SER A 159 9.34 -10.13 -2.51
CA SER A 159 7.93 -9.93 -2.84
C SER A 159 7.62 -10.07 -4.33
N ILE A 160 8.50 -9.60 -5.22
CA ILE A 160 8.34 -9.76 -6.66
C ILE A 160 8.53 -11.23 -7.09
N LEU A 161 9.47 -11.95 -6.47
CA LEU A 161 9.63 -13.39 -6.70
C LEU A 161 8.41 -14.17 -6.20
N GLN A 162 7.85 -13.81 -5.04
CA GLN A 162 6.60 -14.40 -4.54
C GLN A 162 5.42 -14.14 -5.47
N LEU A 163 5.28 -12.92 -6.01
CA LEU A 163 4.28 -12.62 -7.04
C LEU A 163 4.45 -13.54 -8.26
N GLY A 164 5.68 -13.68 -8.76
CA GLY A 164 5.95 -14.60 -9.87
C GLY A 164 5.55 -16.05 -9.57
N ASN A 165 5.82 -16.54 -8.36
CA ASN A 165 5.39 -17.87 -7.93
C ASN A 165 3.87 -18.01 -7.90
N ILE A 166 3.15 -16.98 -7.43
CA ILE A 166 1.68 -16.95 -7.48
C ILE A 166 1.21 -17.06 -8.93
N MET A 167 1.78 -16.26 -9.84
CA MET A 167 1.40 -16.25 -11.25
C MET A 167 1.65 -17.61 -11.93
N LYS A 168 2.81 -18.23 -11.69
CA LYS A 168 3.12 -19.58 -12.19
C LYS A 168 2.09 -20.62 -11.74
N ARG A 169 1.70 -20.59 -10.46
CA ARG A 169 0.67 -21.49 -9.91
C ARG A 169 -0.72 -21.27 -10.52
N GLN A 170 -0.97 -20.09 -11.07
CA GLN A 170 -2.22 -19.78 -11.79
C GLN A 170 -2.12 -20.07 -13.29
N GLY A 171 -1.04 -20.72 -13.75
CA GLY A 171 -0.87 -21.11 -15.15
C GLY A 171 -0.40 -19.99 -16.07
N VAL A 172 0.08 -18.86 -15.52
CA VAL A 172 0.66 -17.79 -16.33
C VAL A 172 1.97 -18.27 -16.97
N SER A 173 2.17 -17.94 -18.25
CA SER A 173 3.35 -18.36 -19.01
C SER A 173 4.66 -17.83 -18.40
N GLU A 174 5.74 -18.60 -18.53
CA GLU A 174 7.05 -18.23 -17.98
C GLU A 174 7.55 -16.88 -18.54
N ASN A 175 7.28 -16.59 -19.82
CA ASN A 175 7.65 -15.34 -20.47
C ASN A 175 6.98 -14.12 -19.80
N VAL A 176 5.68 -14.22 -19.49
CA VAL A 176 4.94 -13.15 -18.81
C VAL A 176 5.43 -12.98 -17.39
N VAL A 177 5.68 -14.08 -16.68
CA VAL A 177 6.21 -14.03 -15.31
C VAL A 177 7.59 -13.34 -15.29
N GLN A 178 8.47 -13.71 -16.21
CA GLN A 178 9.80 -13.10 -16.33
C GLN A 178 9.69 -11.60 -16.65
N MET A 179 8.84 -11.22 -17.60
CA MET A 179 8.59 -9.81 -17.93
C MET A 179 8.10 -9.02 -16.70
N VAL A 180 7.16 -9.57 -15.94
CA VAL A 180 6.65 -8.92 -14.72
C VAL A 180 7.76 -8.73 -13.71
N GLN A 181 8.58 -9.76 -13.47
CA GLN A 181 9.68 -9.68 -12.51
C GLN A 181 10.72 -8.64 -12.94
N GLU A 182 11.16 -8.65 -14.20
CA GLU A 182 12.16 -7.73 -14.73
C GLU A 182 11.67 -6.27 -14.67
N GLN A 183 10.47 -5.99 -15.19
CA GLN A 183 9.95 -4.63 -15.23
C GLN A 183 9.66 -4.07 -13.82
N SER A 184 9.16 -4.90 -12.90
CA SER A 184 8.89 -4.52 -11.51
C SER A 184 10.16 -4.15 -10.75
N LEU A 185 11.28 -4.81 -11.07
CA LEU A 185 12.58 -4.53 -10.45
C LEU A 185 13.31 -3.35 -11.13
N ALA A 186 13.10 -3.13 -12.43
CA ALA A 186 13.75 -2.07 -13.21
C ALA A 186 13.13 -0.68 -13.00
N GLY A 187 11.83 -0.60 -12.75
CA GLY A 187 11.03 0.64 -12.74
C GLY A 187 11.40 1.70 -11.71
N GLU A 188 12.23 1.36 -10.75
CA GLU A 188 12.56 2.27 -9.66
C GLU A 188 13.54 3.37 -10.04
N THR A 189 14.24 3.30 -11.17
CA THR A 189 15.28 4.30 -11.48
C THR A 189 14.72 5.69 -11.81
N ALA A 190 13.47 5.82 -12.28
CA ALA A 190 12.89 7.11 -12.67
C ALA A 190 12.05 7.81 -11.57
N HIS A 191 11.54 7.07 -10.59
CA HIS A 191 10.68 7.59 -9.51
C HIS A 191 11.11 7.19 -8.09
N SER A 192 12.22 6.48 -7.92
CA SER A 192 12.79 6.18 -6.60
C SER A 192 13.26 7.47 -5.93
N THR A 193 12.37 8.02 -5.12
CA THR A 193 12.65 9.08 -4.16
C THR A 193 13.48 8.58 -2.99
N HIS A 194 13.86 7.29 -2.96
CA HIS A 194 14.55 6.62 -1.85
C HIS A 194 15.86 7.29 -1.44
N LYS A 195 16.50 8.02 -2.37
CA LYS A 195 17.76 8.75 -2.13
C LYS A 195 17.64 10.27 -2.27
N SER A 196 16.44 10.81 -2.44
CA SER A 196 16.28 12.26 -2.58
C SER A 196 16.48 12.96 -1.24
N THR A 197 17.14 14.12 -1.24
CA THR A 197 17.33 14.96 -0.03
C THR A 197 16.01 15.24 0.69
N ARG A 198 14.93 15.41 -0.09
CA ARG A 198 13.57 15.63 0.45
C ARG A 198 13.06 14.45 1.24
N ARG A 199 13.36 13.22 0.82
CA ARG A 199 12.97 12.01 1.55
C ARG A 199 13.77 11.85 2.83
N LEU A 200 15.09 12.03 2.77
CA LEU A 200 15.93 11.99 3.97
C LEU A 200 15.45 12.99 5.02
N GLU A 201 15.07 14.19 4.59
CA GLU A 201 14.50 15.21 5.47
C GLU A 201 13.13 14.81 6.04
N ALA A 202 12.24 14.23 5.22
CA ALA A 202 10.95 13.74 5.70
C ALA A 202 11.10 12.59 6.72
N GLU A 203 11.98 11.62 6.45
CA GLU A 203 12.30 10.53 7.38
C GLU A 203 12.95 11.05 8.66
N ARG A 204 13.81 12.07 8.55
CA ARG A 204 14.39 12.77 9.72
C ARG A 204 13.30 13.41 10.57
N GLN A 205 12.37 14.15 9.97
CA GLN A 205 11.26 14.76 10.70
C GLN A 205 10.37 13.72 11.38
N VAL A 206 10.02 12.63 10.69
CA VAL A 206 9.29 11.51 11.30
C VAL A 206 10.06 10.95 12.49
N ARG A 207 11.37 10.75 12.38
CA ARG A 207 12.17 10.18 13.45
C ARG A 207 12.38 11.14 14.62
N GLU A 208 12.51 12.44 14.40
CA GLU A 208 12.97 13.40 15.41
C GLU A 208 11.84 14.22 16.02
N ASP A 209 10.74 14.46 15.31
CA ASP A 209 9.64 15.28 15.79
C ASP A 209 8.62 14.47 16.63
N PRO A 210 8.51 14.74 17.95
CA PRO A 210 7.65 13.95 18.83
C PRO A 210 6.16 14.11 18.53
N VAL A 211 5.73 15.26 18.00
CA VAL A 211 4.32 15.47 17.62
C VAL A 211 4.00 14.58 16.42
N VAL A 212 4.88 14.57 15.42
CA VAL A 212 4.73 13.71 14.24
C VAL A 212 4.66 12.24 14.66
N ARG A 213 5.61 11.76 15.48
CA ARG A 213 5.61 10.36 15.96
C ARG A 213 4.33 10.00 16.70
N ASP A 214 3.90 10.82 17.65
CA ASP A 214 2.71 10.53 18.46
C ASP A 214 1.45 10.35 17.59
N TYR A 215 1.25 11.21 16.60
CA TYR A 215 0.14 11.04 15.66
C TYR A 215 0.30 9.81 14.76
N LEU A 216 1.50 9.54 14.23
CA LEU A 216 1.71 8.35 13.41
C LEU A 216 1.47 7.06 14.18
N HIS A 217 1.84 7.00 15.46
CA HIS A 217 1.49 5.86 16.33
C HIS A 217 -0.03 5.75 16.50
N LYS A 218 -0.73 6.85 16.79
CA LYS A 218 -2.19 6.85 16.93
C LYS A 218 -2.91 6.37 15.67
N ILE A 219 -2.36 6.70 14.49
CA ILE A 219 -2.96 6.35 13.20
C ILE A 219 -2.63 4.89 12.83
N TYR A 220 -1.37 4.48 12.93
CA TYR A 220 -0.86 3.27 12.27
C TYR A 220 -0.42 2.14 13.20
N PHE A 221 -0.40 2.32 14.53
CA PHE A 221 0.11 1.28 15.44
C PHE A 221 -0.57 -0.09 15.26
N PHE A 222 -1.87 -0.11 14.99
CA PHE A 222 -2.59 -1.36 14.74
C PHE A 222 -2.10 -2.11 13.49
N ASP A 223 -1.63 -1.41 12.45
CA ASP A 223 -1.06 -2.07 11.28
C ASP A 223 0.21 -2.85 11.63
N TYR A 224 1.04 -2.34 12.55
CA TYR A 224 2.21 -3.09 13.03
C TYR A 224 1.83 -4.38 13.75
N LEU A 225 0.70 -4.39 14.46
CA LEU A 225 0.20 -5.58 15.15
C LEU A 225 -0.44 -6.57 14.18
N VAL A 226 -1.29 -6.08 13.27
CA VAL A 226 -2.08 -6.90 12.35
C VAL A 226 -1.18 -7.58 11.31
N PHE A 227 -0.18 -6.87 10.80
CA PHE A 227 0.70 -7.36 9.73
C PHE A 227 2.10 -7.74 10.23
N LEU A 228 2.33 -7.72 11.55
CA LEU A 228 3.58 -8.12 12.20
C LEU A 228 4.82 -7.37 11.67
N PHE A 229 4.68 -6.08 11.36
CA PHE A 229 5.82 -5.24 10.97
C PHE A 229 6.80 -5.06 12.14
N ASN A 230 8.08 -4.84 11.81
CA ASN A 230 9.09 -4.53 12.80
C ASN A 230 8.75 -3.21 13.54
N ARG A 231 8.70 -3.26 14.87
CA ARG A 231 8.35 -2.13 15.74
C ARG A 231 9.55 -1.40 16.33
N GLU A 232 10.79 -1.83 16.08
CA GLU A 232 12.03 -1.24 16.66
C GLU A 232 12.17 0.26 16.41
N ARG A 233 11.57 0.77 15.32
CA ARG A 233 11.61 2.20 14.96
C ARG A 233 10.55 3.04 15.68
N LEU A 234 9.63 2.42 16.40
CA LEU A 234 8.57 3.11 17.14
C LEU A 234 9.09 3.59 18.50
N ASP A 235 8.36 4.52 19.15
CA ASP A 235 8.71 4.92 20.52
C ASP A 235 8.63 3.70 21.46
N ALA A 236 9.52 3.64 22.47
CA ALA A 236 9.73 2.47 23.33
C ALA A 236 8.45 1.79 23.84
N LYS A 237 7.42 2.58 24.20
CA LYS A 237 6.13 2.03 24.63
C LYS A 237 5.53 1.11 23.56
N TYR A 238 5.52 1.52 22.29
CA TYR A 238 4.97 0.76 21.16
C TYR A 238 5.82 -0.41 20.68
N GLN A 239 7.03 -0.59 21.20
CA GLN A 239 7.89 -1.74 20.86
C GLN A 239 7.49 -3.01 21.62
N THR A 240 6.81 -2.86 22.75
CA THR A 240 6.46 -3.97 23.64
C THR A 240 5.04 -4.47 23.37
N ASP A 241 4.83 -5.76 23.66
CA ASP A 241 3.48 -6.31 23.69
C ASP A 241 2.81 -5.86 24.99
N PHE A 242 2.10 -4.73 24.93
CA PHE A 242 1.28 -4.21 26.05
C PHE A 242 0.20 -5.19 26.55
N TRP A 243 0.02 -6.33 25.87
CA TRP A 243 -1.06 -7.29 26.06
C TRP A 243 -0.59 -8.67 26.53
N LYS A 244 0.67 -8.83 26.95
CA LYS A 244 1.01 -10.05 27.71
C LYS A 244 0.21 -10.04 29.00
N VAL A 245 -0.84 -10.86 29.04
CA VAL A 245 -1.56 -11.20 30.27
C VAL A 245 -0.48 -11.61 31.28
N PRO A 246 -0.43 -11.03 32.48
CA PRO A 246 0.51 -11.48 33.49
C PRO A 246 0.38 -12.99 33.65
N GLU A 247 1.48 -13.72 33.49
CA GLU A 247 1.51 -15.13 33.85
C GLU A 247 1.05 -15.21 35.30
N GLN A 248 0.01 -16.02 35.56
CA GLN A 248 -0.52 -16.20 36.90
C GLN A 248 0.61 -16.70 37.79
N SER A 249 1.07 -15.83 38.70
CA SER A 249 2.03 -16.12 39.76
C SER A 249 1.45 -17.06 40.81
#